data_AF-A0A653C0K9-F1
#
_entry.id   AF-A0A653C0K9-F1
#
_cell.length_a   1.000
_cell.length_b   1.000
_cell.length_c   1.000
_cell.angle_alpha   90.00
_cell.angle_beta   90.00
_cell.angle_gamma   90.00
#
_symmetry.space_group_name_H-M   'P 1'
#
loop_
_entity.id
_entity.type
_entity.pdbx_description
1 polymer ?
#
loop_
_entity_poly.entity_id
_entity_poly.type
_entity_poly.pdbx_seq_one_letter_code
_entity_poly.pdbx_strand_id
1 'polypeptide(L)'
;MGAESIWDRPYEQILWYPWFKMTACWYDFYIKVLVYHMLPAVFLDLMMRVAGMKPMIFKVQRKIFIANVVLFHFVSHTWQFLNDRTMALEKAIEDDRDKEDFGFSSFLHMPKRQVYEYFRDSKVGTAKYLFKEKCDFVRNRKNIWRLYVVDRIFWTAFYGAILWYLFVRLDTLSVLWNSLCNYVERLE
;
A
#
# COMPACT_ATOMS: atom_id res chain seq x y z
N MET A 1 4.69 -10.16 5.08
CA MET A 1 5.81 -9.20 5.19
C MET A 1 5.35 -7.75 5.14
N GLY A 2 4.94 -7.20 4.00
CA GLY A 2 4.59 -5.76 3.89
C GLY A 2 3.45 -5.31 4.83
N ALA A 3 2.33 -6.02 4.83
CA ALA A 3 1.18 -5.71 5.69
C ALA A 3 1.45 -5.87 7.19
N GLU A 4 2.24 -6.89 7.56
CA GLU A 4 2.64 -7.16 8.94
C GLU A 4 3.50 -6.02 9.53
N SER A 5 4.37 -5.44 8.69
CA SER A 5 5.24 -4.33 9.09
C SER A 5 4.46 -3.08 9.53
N ILE A 6 3.21 -2.90 9.07
CA ILE A 6 2.36 -1.77 9.42
C ILE A 6 2.09 -1.78 10.93
N TRP A 7 1.90 -2.97 11.50
CA TRP A 7 1.54 -3.16 12.91
C TRP A 7 2.76 -3.34 13.81
N ASP A 8 3.84 -3.96 13.31
CA ASP A 8 5.06 -4.21 14.10
C ASP A 8 5.78 -2.90 14.46
N ARG A 9 6.18 -2.11 13.45
CA ARG A 9 6.92 -0.85 13.61
C ARG A 9 6.24 0.29 12.85
N PRO A 10 5.06 0.77 13.26
CA PRO A 10 4.39 1.89 12.59
C PRO A 10 5.18 3.19 12.71
N TYR A 11 5.17 3.99 11.63
CA TYR A 11 5.68 5.35 11.64
C TYR A 11 4.84 6.24 12.57
N GLU A 12 5.47 7.26 13.14
CA GLU A 12 4.83 8.25 14.01
C GLU A 12 3.91 9.18 13.22
N GLN A 13 4.36 9.63 12.05
CA GLN A 13 3.68 10.67 11.25
C GLN A 13 2.81 10.07 10.13
N ILE A 14 1.80 9.28 10.50
CA ILE A 14 0.85 8.68 9.55
C ILE A 14 -0.46 9.49 9.54
N LEU A 15 -0.88 9.93 8.36
CA LEU A 15 -2.11 10.71 8.18
C LEU A 15 -3.37 9.84 8.12
N TRP A 16 -3.28 8.68 7.46
CA TRP A 16 -4.40 7.76 7.26
C TRP A 16 -3.91 6.32 7.33
N TYR A 17 -4.79 5.37 7.66
CA TYR A 17 -4.40 3.96 7.70
C TYR A 17 -3.85 3.52 6.33
N PRO A 18 -2.61 3.00 6.27
CA PRO A 18 -1.99 2.67 5.00
C PRO A 18 -2.65 1.45 4.39
N TRP A 19 -3.13 1.60 3.17
CA TRP A 19 -3.61 0.51 2.34
C TRP A 19 -2.85 0.50 1.02
N PHE A 20 -2.55 -0.70 0.52
CA PHE A 20 -1.77 -0.88 -0.70
C PHE A 20 -2.34 -2.02 -1.52
N LYS A 21 -2.53 -1.77 -2.82
CA LYS A 21 -2.95 -2.77 -3.80
C LYS A 21 -2.23 -2.51 -5.11
N MET A 22 -1.55 -3.53 -5.62
CA MET A 22 -0.95 -3.50 -6.95
C MET A 22 -2.03 -3.79 -8.00
N THR A 23 -1.90 -3.18 -9.18
CA THR A 23 -2.77 -3.43 -10.33
C THR A 23 -1.94 -3.45 -11.60
N ALA A 24 -2.28 -4.36 -12.52
CA ALA A 24 -1.65 -4.45 -13.83
C ALA A 24 -2.35 -3.57 -14.88
N CYS A 25 -3.58 -3.10 -14.59
CA CYS A 25 -4.36 -2.29 -15.51
C CYS A 25 -4.05 -0.80 -15.31
N TRP A 26 -3.55 -0.15 -16.35
CA TRP A 26 -3.22 1.27 -16.32
C TRP A 26 -4.44 2.16 -16.04
N TYR A 27 -5.61 1.85 -16.60
CA TYR A 27 -6.82 2.63 -16.35
C TYR A 27 -7.24 2.59 -14.89
N ASP A 28 -7.24 1.39 -14.29
CA ASP A 28 -7.53 1.20 -12.87
C ASP A 28 -6.50 1.90 -11.98
N PHE A 29 -5.21 1.86 -12.35
CA PHE A 29 -4.16 2.62 -11.67
C PHE A 29 -4.44 4.13 -11.70
N TYR A 30 -4.71 4.71 -12.87
CA TYR A 30 -4.97 6.15 -12.99
C TYR A 30 -6.22 6.59 -12.23
N ILE A 31 -7.31 5.82 -12.30
CA ILE A 31 -8.54 6.11 -11.54
C ILE A 31 -8.24 6.12 -10.04
N LYS A 32 -7.51 5.11 -9.54
CA LYS A 32 -7.13 5.04 -8.12
C LYS A 32 -6.22 6.20 -7.71
N VAL A 33 -5.23 6.54 -8.52
CA VAL A 33 -4.35 7.71 -8.28
C VAL A 33 -5.17 8.99 -8.21
N LEU A 34 -6.09 9.21 -9.14
CA LEU A 34 -6.91 10.41 -9.15
C LEU A 34 -7.82 10.48 -7.91
N VAL A 35 -8.58 9.40 -7.66
CA VAL A 35 -9.64 9.36 -6.64
C VAL A 35 -9.08 9.24 -5.22
N TYR A 36 -8.09 8.38 -5.00
CA TYR A 36 -7.61 8.07 -3.64
C TYR A 36 -6.33 8.83 -3.25
N HIS A 37 -5.61 9.43 -4.21
CA HIS A 37 -4.37 10.15 -3.91
C HIS A 37 -4.48 11.64 -4.25
N MET A 38 -4.82 12.00 -5.48
CA MET A 38 -4.76 13.40 -5.94
C MET A 38 -5.91 14.25 -5.41
N LEU A 39 -7.16 13.78 -5.54
CA LEU A 39 -8.34 14.52 -5.04
C LEU A 39 -8.26 14.78 -3.52
N PRO A 40 -7.98 13.77 -2.66
CA PRO A 40 -7.82 14.00 -1.23
C PRO A 40 -6.65 14.95 -0.91
N ALA A 41 -5.55 14.87 -1.66
CA ALA A 41 -4.41 15.76 -1.45
C ALA A 41 -4.72 17.23 -1.75
N VAL A 42 -5.47 17.51 -2.82
CA VAL A 42 -5.93 18.88 -3.14
C VAL A 42 -6.87 19.39 -2.06
N PHE A 43 -7.81 18.55 -1.61
CA PHE A 43 -8.74 18.90 -0.53
C PHE A 43 -7.99 19.24 0.77
N LEU A 44 -7.03 18.40 1.18
CA LEU A 44 -6.24 18.64 2.37
C LEU A 44 -5.34 19.87 2.24
N ASP A 45 -4.71 20.09 1.09
CA ASP A 45 -3.94 21.31 0.84
C ASP A 45 -4.81 22.57 0.90
N LEU A 46 -6.08 22.51 0.48
CA LEU A 46 -7.03 23.61 0.63
C LEU A 46 -7.36 23.86 2.10
N MET A 47 -7.63 22.81 2.88
CA MET A 47 -7.85 22.92 4.32
C MET A 47 -6.63 23.54 5.02
N MET A 48 -5.42 23.12 4.64
CA MET A 48 -4.18 23.69 5.15
C MET A 48 -4.09 25.19 4.86
N ARG A 49 -4.42 25.63 3.63
CA ARG A 49 -4.44 27.06 3.27
C ARG A 49 -5.43 27.85 4.13
N VAL A 50 -6.65 27.32 4.34
CA VAL A 50 -7.66 27.96 5.18
C VAL A 50 -7.17 28.07 6.63
N ALA A 51 -6.44 27.07 7.11
CA ALA A 51 -5.80 27.09 8.44
C ALA A 51 -4.51 27.93 8.51
N GLY A 52 -4.14 28.68 7.46
CA GLY A 52 -2.91 29.48 7.41
C GLY A 52 -1.62 28.65 7.28
N MET A 53 -1.73 27.35 7.01
CA MET A 53 -0.61 26.44 6.83
C MET A 53 -0.17 26.36 5.36
N LYS A 54 1.11 26.02 5.15
CA LYS A 54 1.67 25.87 3.80
C LYS A 54 1.20 24.54 3.17
N PRO A 55 0.51 24.56 2.01
CA PRO A 55 0.10 23.35 1.30
C PRO A 55 1.32 22.58 0.76
N MET A 56 1.32 21.26 0.93
CA MET A 56 2.44 20.39 0.51
C MET A 56 2.02 18.99 0.04
N ILE A 57 0.83 18.52 0.39
CA ILE A 57 0.42 17.12 0.20
C ILE A 57 0.30 16.80 -1.28
N PHE A 58 -0.25 17.71 -2.10
CA PHE A 58 -0.36 17.49 -3.55
C PHE A 58 1.03 17.36 -4.21
N LYS A 59 2.01 18.15 -3.74
CA LYS A 59 3.39 18.06 -4.24
C LYS A 59 4.02 16.70 -3.92
N VAL A 60 3.74 16.16 -2.73
CA VAL A 60 4.21 14.83 -2.31
C VAL A 60 3.54 13.75 -3.18
N GLN A 61 2.22 13.79 -3.37
CA GLN A 61 1.52 12.80 -4.19
C GLN A 61 1.99 12.80 -5.64
N ARG A 62 2.33 13.97 -6.21
CA ARG A 62 2.91 14.03 -7.57
C ARG A 62 4.27 13.31 -7.66
N LYS A 63 5.13 13.43 -6.65
CA LYS A 63 6.40 12.69 -6.61
C LYS A 63 6.17 11.19 -6.48
N ILE A 64 5.21 10.78 -5.64
CA ILE A 64 4.83 9.37 -5.48
C ILE A 64 4.31 8.80 -6.80
N PHE A 65 3.46 9.55 -7.52
CA PHE A 65 2.97 9.14 -8.83
C PHE A 65 4.13 8.89 -9.82
N ILE A 66 5.06 9.84 -9.95
CA ILE A 66 6.22 9.70 -10.85
C ILE A 66 7.06 8.47 -10.44
N ALA A 67 7.32 8.29 -9.14
CA ALA A 67 8.06 7.15 -8.64
C ALA A 67 7.36 5.81 -8.99
N ASN A 68 6.03 5.74 -8.85
CA ASN A 68 5.26 4.56 -9.22
C ASN A 68 5.32 4.26 -10.72
N VAL A 69 5.25 5.28 -11.58
CA VAL A 69 5.35 5.11 -13.05
C VAL A 69 6.73 4.55 -13.43
N VAL A 70 7.81 5.09 -12.84
CA VAL A 70 9.18 4.59 -13.08
C VAL A 70 9.34 3.17 -12.53
N LEU A 71 8.84 2.92 -11.32
CA LEU A 71 8.96 1.63 -10.67
C LEU A 71 8.17 0.53 -11.39
N PHE A 72 7.05 0.88 -12.03
CA PHE A 72 6.18 -0.06 -12.73
C PHE A 72 6.94 -0.98 -13.68
N HIS A 73 7.90 -0.46 -14.45
CA HIS A 73 8.69 -1.27 -15.37
C HIS A 73 9.44 -2.38 -14.63
N PHE A 74 10.07 -2.05 -13.50
CA PHE A 74 10.88 -2.99 -12.72
C PHE A 74 10.03 -4.04 -12.00
N VAL A 75 8.85 -3.67 -11.50
CA VAL A 75 8.00 -4.59 -10.72
C VAL A 75 7.07 -5.46 -11.58
N SER A 76 6.75 -5.01 -12.80
CA SER A 76 5.83 -5.74 -13.69
C SER A 76 6.51 -6.74 -14.61
N HIS A 77 7.84 -6.71 -14.70
CA HIS A 77 8.63 -7.64 -15.52
C HIS A 77 9.39 -8.61 -14.63
N THR A 78 9.49 -9.86 -15.09
CA THR A 78 10.38 -10.83 -14.47
C THR A 78 11.78 -10.64 -15.04
N TRP A 79 12.76 -10.54 -14.15
CA TRP A 79 14.16 -10.39 -14.51
C TRP A 79 14.87 -11.71 -14.28
N GLN A 80 15.31 -12.35 -15.36
CA GLN A 80 16.12 -13.56 -15.27
C GLN A 80 17.59 -13.16 -15.32
N PHE A 81 18.31 -13.48 -14.25
CA PHE A 81 19.75 -13.27 -14.16
C PHE A 81 20.44 -14.62 -14.28
N LEU A 82 21.39 -14.75 -15.22
CA LEU A 82 22.21 -15.95 -15.35
C LEU A 82 23.18 -16.02 -14.16
N ASN A 83 22.92 -16.89 -13.18
CA ASN A 83 23.66 -16.96 -11.92
C ASN A 83 24.25 -18.35 -11.62
N ASP A 84 24.29 -19.26 -12.59
CA ASP A 84 24.74 -20.65 -12.40
C ASP A 84 26.15 -20.74 -11.79
N ARG A 85 27.09 -19.91 -12.28
CA ARG A 85 28.46 -19.89 -11.76
C ARG A 85 28.54 -19.38 -10.33
N THR A 86 27.72 -18.39 -9.97
CA THR A 86 27.67 -17.84 -8.62
C THR A 86 27.09 -18.86 -7.65
N MET A 87 26.02 -19.58 -8.05
CA MET A 87 25.44 -20.66 -7.26
C MET A 87 26.42 -21.85 -7.10
N ALA A 88 27.19 -22.17 -8.15
CA ALA A 88 28.22 -23.20 -8.07
C ALA A 88 29.37 -22.80 -7.13
N LEU A 89 29.79 -21.53 -7.18
CA LEU A 89 30.82 -20.99 -6.29
C LEU A 89 30.37 -21.05 -4.83
N GLU A 90 29.15 -20.62 -4.52
CA GLU A 90 28.59 -20.70 -3.16
C GLU A 90 28.65 -22.12 -2.59
N LYS A 91 28.30 -23.12 -3.40
CA LYS A 91 28.34 -24.54 -3.00
C LYS A 91 29.76 -25.08 -2.82
N ALA A 92 30.73 -24.52 -3.55
CA ALA A 92 32.12 -24.96 -3.51
C ALA A 92 32.90 -24.37 -2.34
N ILE A 93 32.44 -23.27 -1.73
CA ILE A 93 33.06 -22.73 -0.52
C ILE A 93 32.75 -23.67 0.65
N GLU A 94 33.79 -24.24 1.26
CA GLU A 94 33.63 -25.14 2.41
C GLU A 94 33.67 -24.39 3.75
N ASP A 95 34.49 -23.33 3.89
CA ASP A 95 34.56 -22.53 5.12
C ASP A 95 33.34 -21.62 5.24
N ASP A 96 32.55 -21.82 6.29
CA ASP A 96 31.37 -21.00 6.55
C ASP A 96 31.70 -19.55 6.91
N ARG A 97 32.92 -19.27 7.41
CA ARG A 97 33.38 -17.89 7.65
C ARG A 97 33.56 -17.12 6.34
N ASP A 98 34.13 -17.76 5.32
CA ASP A 98 34.26 -17.16 4.00
C ASP A 98 32.88 -16.88 3.39
N LYS A 99 31.91 -17.78 3.57
CA LYS A 99 30.53 -17.54 3.12
C LYS A 99 29.89 -16.33 3.79
N GLU A 100 30.18 -16.10 5.07
CA GLU A 100 29.67 -14.95 5.81
C GLU A 100 30.36 -13.65 5.39
N ASP A 101 31.69 -13.63 5.33
CA ASP A 101 32.49 -12.46 4.96
C ASP A 101 32.18 -11.96 3.55
N PHE A 102 31.93 -12.88 2.61
CA PHE A 102 31.53 -12.55 1.23
C PHE A 102 30.01 -12.46 1.03
N GLY A 103 29.21 -12.64 2.09
CA GLY A 103 27.75 -12.47 2.08
C GLY A 103 26.96 -13.55 1.34
N PHE A 104 27.57 -14.66 0.95
CA PHE A 104 26.90 -15.79 0.30
C PHE A 104 25.75 -16.35 1.16
N SER A 105 25.94 -16.39 2.49
CA SER A 105 24.93 -16.84 3.46
C SER A 105 23.65 -15.98 3.47
N SER A 106 23.70 -14.75 2.98
CA SER A 106 22.61 -13.78 3.10
C SER A 106 21.96 -13.42 1.76
N PHE A 107 22.69 -13.40 0.65
CA PHE A 107 22.17 -12.87 -0.62
C PHE A 107 21.48 -13.91 -1.52
N LEU A 108 21.95 -15.17 -1.56
CA LEU A 108 21.43 -16.19 -2.48
C LEU A 108 20.30 -17.01 -1.87
N HIS A 109 20.36 -17.27 -0.56
CA HIS A 109 19.42 -18.13 0.16
C HIS A 109 18.90 -17.48 1.45
N MET A 110 18.23 -16.33 1.34
CA MET A 110 17.65 -15.66 2.51
C MET A 110 16.31 -16.30 2.91
N PRO A 111 16.17 -16.90 4.11
CA PRO A 111 14.87 -17.35 4.60
C PRO A 111 13.93 -16.17 4.76
N LYS A 112 12.63 -16.40 4.53
CA LYS A 112 11.57 -15.37 4.60
C LYS A 112 11.62 -14.53 5.89
N ARG A 113 12.02 -15.13 7.00
CA ARG A 113 12.16 -14.45 8.30
C ARG A 113 13.27 -13.41 8.29
N GLN A 114 14.45 -13.75 7.78
CA GLN A 114 15.59 -12.84 7.73
C GLN A 114 15.32 -11.68 6.76
N VAL A 115 14.63 -11.94 5.64
CA VAL A 115 14.14 -10.89 4.73
C VAL A 115 13.24 -9.91 5.49
N TYR A 116 12.30 -10.41 6.29
CA TYR A 116 11.40 -9.57 7.09
C TYR A 116 12.17 -8.74 8.12
N GLU A 117 13.11 -9.35 8.84
CA GLU A 117 13.94 -8.66 9.85
C GLU A 117 14.76 -7.53 9.20
N TYR A 118 15.36 -7.77 8.03
CA TYR A 118 16.04 -6.74 7.25
C TYR A 118 15.13 -5.56 6.90
N PHE A 119 13.92 -5.82 6.36
CA PHE A 119 12.97 -4.76 6.04
C PHE A 119 12.46 -4.03 7.30
N ARG A 120 12.25 -4.75 8.40
CA ARG A 120 11.84 -4.17 9.68
C ARG A 120 12.89 -3.21 10.19
N ASP A 121 14.17 -3.61 10.17
CA ASP A 121 15.26 -2.79 10.69
C ASP A 121 15.55 -1.60 9.77
N SER A 122 15.40 -1.79 8.44
CA SER A 122 15.43 -0.70 7.46
C SER A 122 14.34 0.34 7.72
N LYS A 123 13.13 -0.12 8.07
CA LYS A 123 12.00 0.76 8.43
C LYS A 123 12.29 1.56 9.70
N VAL A 124 12.84 0.93 10.73
CA VAL A 124 13.27 1.61 11.96
C VAL A 124 14.38 2.63 11.66
N GLY A 125 15.35 2.27 10.82
CA GLY A 125 16.39 3.17 10.36
C GLY A 125 15.81 4.38 9.62
N THR A 126 14.83 4.15 8.74
CA THR A 126 14.14 5.21 8.00
C THR A 126 13.40 6.16 8.95
N ALA A 127 12.65 5.60 9.90
CA ALA A 127 11.94 6.40 10.92
C ALA A 127 12.91 7.30 11.70
N LYS A 128 14.01 6.73 12.17
CA LYS A 128 14.99 7.42 13.02
C LYS A 128 15.82 8.45 12.25
N TYR A 129 16.37 8.08 11.11
CA TYR A 129 17.39 8.89 10.42
C TYR A 129 16.81 9.78 9.33
N LEU A 130 15.82 9.29 8.56
CA LEU A 130 15.21 10.07 7.48
C LEU A 130 14.07 10.96 7.99
N PHE A 131 13.16 10.39 8.77
CA PHE A 131 11.97 11.10 9.27
C PHE A 131 12.19 11.76 10.64
N LYS A 132 13.30 11.46 11.31
CA LYS A 132 13.67 12.03 12.62
C LYS A 132 12.58 11.80 13.69
N GLU A 133 11.94 10.62 13.65
CA GLU A 133 10.90 10.22 14.58
C GLU A 133 11.48 9.75 15.93
N LYS A 134 10.69 9.86 17.01
CA LYS A 134 11.11 9.41 18.35
C LYS A 134 11.14 7.89 18.50
N CYS A 135 10.54 7.16 17.56
CA CYS A 135 10.48 5.70 17.53
C CYS A 135 9.80 5.07 18.77
N ASP A 136 8.82 5.76 19.39
CA ASP A 136 7.95 5.16 20.41
C ASP A 136 6.91 4.24 19.75
N PHE A 137 7.31 3.01 19.47
CA PHE A 137 6.47 2.03 18.80
C PHE A 137 5.26 1.56 19.63
N VAL A 138 5.24 1.79 20.95
CA VAL A 138 4.07 1.49 21.78
C VAL A 138 2.97 2.51 21.48
N ARG A 139 3.32 3.80 21.49
CA ARG A 139 2.39 4.87 21.13
C ARG A 139 1.98 4.80 19.67
N ASN A 140 2.92 4.57 18.75
CA ASN A 140 2.62 4.50 17.32
C ASN A 140 1.64 3.37 17.00
N ARG A 141 1.73 2.22 17.70
CA ARG A 141 0.77 1.11 17.56
C ARG A 141 -0.65 1.48 18.00
N LYS A 142 -0.78 2.28 19.06
CA LYS A 142 -2.10 2.81 19.47
C LYS A 142 -2.65 3.78 18.41
N ASN A 143 -1.80 4.63 17.84
CA ASN A 143 -2.20 5.58 16.81
C ASN A 143 -2.65 4.86 15.53
N ILE A 144 -1.89 3.88 15.03
CA ILE A 144 -2.26 3.14 13.82
C ILE A 144 -3.54 2.33 14.01
N TRP A 145 -3.79 1.82 15.22
CA TRP A 145 -5.05 1.16 15.55
C TRP A 145 -6.24 2.12 15.51
N ARG A 146 -6.09 3.33 16.05
CA ARG A 146 -7.13 4.37 15.94
C ARG A 146 -7.41 4.73 14.48
N LEU A 147 -6.37 4.93 13.69
CA LEU A 147 -6.49 5.19 12.26
C LEU A 147 -7.16 4.05 11.51
N TYR A 148 -6.87 2.80 11.88
CA TYR A 148 -7.55 1.63 11.33
C TYR A 148 -9.05 1.66 11.62
N VAL A 149 -9.45 1.93 12.87
CA VAL A 149 -10.87 2.04 13.24
C VAL A 149 -11.56 3.16 12.45
N VAL A 150 -10.92 4.34 12.35
CA VAL A 150 -11.43 5.47 11.57
C VAL A 150 -11.59 5.09 10.09
N ASP A 151 -10.59 4.44 9.48
CA ASP A 151 -10.64 3.97 8.09
C ASP A 151 -11.78 2.97 7.86
N ARG A 152 -11.93 1.98 8.77
CA ARG A 152 -13.02 0.99 8.67
C ARG A 152 -14.39 1.66 8.76
N ILE A 153 -14.59 2.57 9.72
CA ILE A 153 -15.85 3.29 9.88
C ILE A 153 -16.14 4.13 8.63
N PHE A 154 -15.15 4.87 8.14
CA PHE A 154 -15.28 5.69 6.94
C PHE A 154 -15.74 4.87 5.74
N TRP A 155 -15.05 3.76 5.41
CA TRP A 155 -15.43 2.93 4.27
C TRP A 155 -16.78 2.26 4.45
N THR A 156 -17.09 1.78 5.66
CA THR A 156 -18.39 1.18 5.96
C THR A 156 -19.53 2.18 5.77
N ALA A 157 -19.36 3.41 6.27
CA ALA A 157 -20.33 4.48 6.10
C ALA A 157 -20.43 4.93 4.63
N PHE A 158 -19.31 5.05 3.93
CA PHE A 158 -19.29 5.45 2.52
C PHE A 158 -20.01 4.44 1.62
N TYR A 159 -19.68 3.15 1.71
CA TYR A 159 -20.37 2.12 0.94
C TYR A 159 -21.82 1.95 1.39
N GLY A 160 -22.11 2.09 2.68
CA GLY A 160 -23.49 2.12 3.20
C GLY A 160 -24.33 3.26 2.60
N ALA A 161 -23.76 4.46 2.48
CA ALA A 161 -24.43 5.61 1.88
C ALA A 161 -24.66 5.42 0.37
N ILE A 162 -23.69 4.84 -0.36
CA ILE A 162 -23.85 4.48 -1.77
C ILE A 162 -24.98 3.47 -1.92
N LEU A 163 -24.99 2.40 -1.14
CA LEU A 163 -26.04 1.38 -1.19
C LEU A 163 -27.41 1.98 -0.87
N TRP A 164 -27.52 2.79 0.19
CA TRP A 164 -28.75 3.49 0.52
C TRP A 164 -29.26 4.37 -0.63
N TYR A 165 -28.36 5.12 -1.27
CA TYR A 165 -28.73 5.97 -2.42
C TYR A 165 -29.20 5.14 -3.62
N LEU A 166 -28.51 4.05 -3.95
CA LEU A 166 -28.89 3.16 -5.07
C LEU A 166 -30.24 2.45 -4.82
N PHE A 167 -30.53 2.06 -3.57
CA PHE A 167 -31.76 1.35 -3.24
C PHE A 167 -32.96 2.27 -3.06
N VAL A 168 -32.80 3.35 -2.29
CA VAL A 168 -33.94 4.20 -1.91
C VAL A 168 -34.21 5.26 -2.96
N ARG A 169 -33.16 5.82 -3.58
CA ARG A 169 -33.32 6.97 -4.49
C ARG A 169 -33.44 6.56 -5.95
N LEU A 170 -32.78 5.48 -6.36
CA LEU A 170 -32.86 4.97 -7.73
C LEU A 170 -33.82 3.78 -7.89
N ASP A 171 -34.43 3.32 -6.79
CA ASP A 171 -35.39 2.21 -6.74
C ASP A 171 -34.96 0.99 -7.59
N THR A 172 -33.67 0.69 -7.56
CA THR A 172 -33.05 -0.33 -8.42
C THR A 172 -33.66 -1.71 -8.22
N LEU A 173 -34.22 -1.99 -7.04
CA LEU A 173 -34.92 -3.25 -6.75
C LEU A 173 -36.21 -3.37 -7.56
N SER A 174 -37.01 -2.30 -7.67
CA SER A 174 -38.24 -2.36 -8.46
C SER A 174 -37.94 -2.44 -9.96
N VAL A 175 -36.93 -1.72 -10.43
CA VAL A 175 -36.48 -1.78 -11.83
C VAL A 175 -35.98 -3.19 -12.18
N LEU A 176 -35.12 -3.78 -11.35
CA LEU A 176 -34.61 -5.13 -11.55
C LEU A 176 -35.73 -6.17 -11.46
N TRP A 177 -36.64 -6.05 -10.49
CA TRP A 177 -37.80 -6.93 -10.34
C TRP A 177 -38.70 -6.91 -11.58
N ASN A 178 -39.02 -5.71 -12.07
CA ASN A 178 -39.82 -5.55 -13.29
C ASN A 178 -39.11 -6.09 -14.53
N SER A 179 -37.80 -5.89 -14.67
CA SER A 179 -37.02 -6.49 -15.75
C SER A 179 -36.99 -8.02 -15.69
N LEU A 180 -36.97 -8.61 -14.49
CA LEU A 180 -36.97 -10.05 -14.27
C LEU A 180 -38.34 -10.66 -14.60
N CYS A 181 -39.43 -10.05 -14.13
CA CYS A 181 -40.79 -10.44 -14.50
C CYS A 181 -40.99 -10.40 -16.03
N ASN A 182 -40.59 -9.29 -16.68
CA ASN A 182 -40.66 -9.14 -18.13
C ASN A 182 -39.83 -10.16 -18.91
N TYR A 183 -38.74 -10.67 -18.33
CA TYR A 183 -37.91 -11.70 -18.96
C TYR A 183 -38.56 -13.08 -18.85
N VAL A 184 -39.12 -13.42 -17.69
CA VAL A 184 -39.85 -14.68 -17.47
C VAL A 184 -41.10 -14.74 -18.37
N GLU A 185 -41.86 -13.66 -18.47
CA GLU A 185 -43.03 -13.57 -19.38
C GLU A 185 -42.68 -13.75 -20.86
N ARG A 186 -41.44 -13.52 -21.27
CA ARG A 186 -40.98 -13.77 -22.66
C ARG A 186 -40.48 -15.18 -22.90
N LEU A 187 -40.28 -15.97 -21.84
CA LEU A 187 -39.84 -17.36 -21.91
C LEU A 187 -41.01 -18.34 -21.90
N GLU A 188 -42.16 -17.94 -21.32
CA GLU A 188 -43.44 -18.64 -21.42
C GLU A 188 -44.13 -18.38 -22.77
#